data_AF-A0A0B6RY66-F1
#
_entry.id   AF-A0A0B6RY66-F1
#
_cell.length_a   1.000
_cell.length_b   1.000
_cell.length_c   1.000
_cell.angle_alpha   90.00
_cell.angle_beta   90.00
_cell.angle_gamma   90.00
#
_symmetry.space_group_name_H-M   'P 1'
#
loop_
_entity.id
_entity.type
_entity.pdbx_description
1 polymer ?
#
loop_
_entity_poly.entity_id
_entity_poly.type
_entity_poly.pdbx_seq_one_letter_code
_entity_poly.pdbx_strand_id
1 'polypeptide(L)'
;MTNATPDYLNCSPEIVGGLIETASDALLQTFPKVSVDPYDIELMLDALRVLRPKVPEIQMLDGILHMVRNHWDDAILVLREVSESAPRFAYAKALLAFCLSTKGDADWKMVANEVLEGNPTRDTVSLVKALHAREELVNAVQASRNGSTFITPASVEELNEELAARGDKPDVAPVSQPPSAGIESLPFGVALRA
;
A
#
# COMPACT_ATOMS: atom_id res chain seq x y z
N MET A 1 -45.36 2.43 -13.26
CA MET A 1 -45.03 2.97 -11.94
C MET A 1 -43.71 3.71 -12.08
N THR A 2 -43.74 5.04 -12.00
CA THR A 2 -42.55 5.88 -12.11
C THR A 2 -41.78 5.78 -10.80
N ASN A 3 -40.64 5.08 -10.80
CA ASN A 3 -39.73 5.02 -9.66
C ASN A 3 -39.15 6.42 -9.43
N ALA A 4 -39.83 7.22 -8.61
CA ALA A 4 -39.26 8.46 -8.10
C ALA A 4 -38.10 8.08 -7.18
N THR A 5 -36.89 8.49 -7.55
CA THR A 5 -35.70 8.37 -6.70
C THR A 5 -36.00 9.11 -5.39
N PRO A 6 -35.85 8.46 -4.22
CA PRO A 6 -36.03 9.13 -2.94
C PRO A 6 -35.20 10.42 -2.82
N ASP A 7 -35.77 11.49 -2.28
CA ASP A 7 -35.10 12.80 -2.18
C ASP A 7 -33.76 12.75 -1.44
N TYR A 8 -33.60 11.83 -0.49
CA TYR A 8 -32.33 11.65 0.24
C TYR A 8 -31.18 11.12 -0.64
N LEU A 9 -31.47 10.60 -1.84
CA LEU A 9 -30.45 10.19 -2.82
C LEU A 9 -30.00 11.36 -3.72
N ASN A 10 -30.68 12.51 -3.66
CA ASN A 10 -30.33 13.72 -4.39
C ASN A 10 -29.26 14.54 -3.64
N CYS A 11 -28.13 13.91 -3.29
CA CYS A 11 -26.98 14.62 -2.75
C CYS A 11 -26.25 15.40 -3.84
N SER A 12 -25.84 16.64 -3.50
CA SER A 12 -25.06 17.48 -4.41
C SER A 12 -23.68 16.85 -4.68
N PRO A 13 -23.07 17.12 -5.85
CA PRO A 13 -21.74 16.60 -6.17
C PRO A 13 -20.67 16.97 -5.14
N GLU A 14 -20.80 18.13 -4.50
CA GLU A 14 -19.85 18.62 -3.50
C GLU A 14 -19.90 17.79 -2.22
N ILE A 15 -21.10 17.39 -1.78
CA ILE A 15 -21.25 16.53 -0.59
C ILE A 15 -20.65 15.15 -0.86
N VAL A 16 -20.95 14.58 -2.03
CA VAL A 16 -20.41 13.27 -2.42
C VAL A 16 -18.89 13.35 -2.56
N GLY A 17 -18.37 14.41 -3.19
CA GLY A 17 -16.93 14.63 -3.35
C GLY A 17 -16.22 14.74 -2.00
N GLY A 18 -16.78 15.52 -1.07
CA GLY A 18 -16.21 15.64 0.27
C GLY A 18 -16.23 14.33 1.07
N LEU A 19 -17.26 13.50 0.91
CA LEU A 19 -17.32 12.16 1.51
C LEU A 19 -16.26 11.23 0.91
N ILE A 20 -16.06 11.26 -0.41
CA ILE A 20 -15.00 10.49 -1.07
C ILE A 20 -13.63 10.94 -0.58
N GLU A 21 -13.38 12.25 -0.52
CA GLU A 21 -12.12 12.81 -0.03
C GLU A 21 -11.84 12.41 1.43
N THR A 22 -12.87 12.43 2.28
CA THR A 22 -12.76 11.99 3.68
C THR A 22 -12.43 10.50 3.79
N ALA A 23 -13.06 9.65 2.97
CA ALA A 23 -12.78 8.22 2.90
C ALA A 23 -11.34 7.95 2.41
N SER A 24 -10.93 8.68 1.36
CA SER A 24 -9.59 8.61 0.80
C SER A 24 -8.52 9.01 1.81
N ASP A 25 -8.70 10.12 2.54
CA ASP A 25 -7.75 10.56 3.57
C ASP A 25 -7.66 9.53 4.71
N ALA A 26 -8.80 9.05 5.20
CA ALA A 26 -8.84 8.04 6.26
C ALA A 26 -8.11 6.74 5.88
N LEU A 27 -8.21 6.31 4.62
CA LEU A 27 -7.60 5.06 4.14
C LEU A 27 -6.15 5.22 3.70
N LEU A 28 -5.77 6.37 3.11
CA LEU A 28 -4.48 6.54 2.43
C LEU A 28 -3.45 7.31 3.24
N GLN A 29 -3.85 8.24 4.12
CA GLN A 29 -2.92 9.15 4.80
C GLN A 29 -1.87 8.41 5.64
N THR A 30 -2.29 7.36 6.35
CA THR A 30 -1.42 6.59 7.25
C THR A 30 -1.27 5.13 6.81
N PHE A 31 -1.65 4.81 5.57
CA PHE A 31 -1.59 3.45 5.04
C PHE A 31 -0.21 2.80 5.26
N PRO A 32 -0.13 1.55 5.74
CA PRO A 32 -1.21 0.57 5.95
C PRO A 32 -1.89 0.64 7.34
N LYS A 33 -1.46 1.56 8.22
CA LYS A 33 -2.03 1.70 9.56
C LYS A 33 -3.14 2.73 9.54
N VAL A 34 -4.38 2.29 9.63
CA VAL A 34 -5.51 3.22 9.73
C VAL A 34 -5.70 3.65 11.19
N SER A 35 -5.83 4.97 11.39
CA SER A 35 -6.07 5.58 12.71
C SER A 35 -7.55 5.64 13.09
N VAL A 36 -8.43 5.45 12.09
CA VAL A 36 -9.89 5.44 12.19
C VAL A 36 -10.39 3.98 12.28
N ASP A 37 -11.54 3.75 12.91
CA ASP A 37 -12.16 2.43 12.92
C ASP A 37 -12.54 2.00 11.48
N PRO A 38 -12.05 0.85 10.98
CA PRO A 38 -12.44 0.32 9.68
C PRO A 38 -13.95 0.12 9.50
N TYR A 39 -14.73 0.00 10.59
CA TYR A 39 -16.18 -0.10 10.52
C TYR A 39 -16.84 1.24 10.13
N ASP A 40 -16.35 2.36 10.66
CA ASP A 40 -16.86 3.69 10.31
C ASP A 40 -16.61 4.02 8.84
N ILE A 41 -15.45 3.61 8.33
CA ILE A 41 -15.11 3.75 6.91
C ILE A 41 -16.04 2.90 6.05
N GLU A 42 -16.33 1.66 6.45
CA GLU A 42 -17.24 0.77 5.74
C GLU A 42 -18.66 1.35 5.65
N LEU A 43 -19.18 1.91 6.74
CA LEU A 43 -20.49 2.58 6.75
C LEU A 43 -20.52 3.79 5.79
N MET A 44 -19.43 4.54 5.70
CA MET A 44 -19.32 5.65 4.76
C MET A 44 -19.26 5.16 3.30
N LEU A 45 -18.52 4.09 3.02
CA LEU A 45 -18.45 3.47 1.69
C LEU A 45 -19.80 2.86 1.27
N ASP A 46 -20.54 2.23 2.20
CA ASP A 46 -21.91 1.76 1.98
C ASP A 46 -22.83 2.90 1.53
N ALA A 47 -22.78 4.04 2.22
CA ALA A 47 -23.55 5.22 1.86
C ALA A 47 -23.14 5.77 0.47
N LEU A 48 -21.83 5.85 0.20
CA LEU A 48 -21.31 6.28 -1.09
C LEU A 48 -21.73 5.37 -2.25
N ARG A 49 -21.76 4.04 -2.05
CA ARG A 49 -22.26 3.08 -3.04
C ARG A 49 -23.74 3.29 -3.36
N VAL A 50 -24.55 3.62 -2.35
CA VAL A 50 -25.97 3.95 -2.55
C VAL A 50 -26.13 5.28 -3.31
N LEU A 51 -25.31 6.29 -3.00
CA LEU A 51 -25.38 7.60 -3.64
C LEU A 51 -24.84 7.61 -5.08
N ARG A 52 -23.76 6.87 -5.35
CA ARG A 52 -23.06 6.83 -6.65
C ARG A 52 -22.51 5.43 -6.96
N PRO A 53 -23.36 4.49 -7.39
CA PRO A 53 -22.97 3.08 -7.56
C PRO A 53 -21.99 2.80 -8.73
N LYS A 54 -21.68 3.79 -9.58
CA LYS A 54 -20.89 3.61 -10.80
C LYS A 54 -19.56 4.38 -10.81
N VAL A 55 -19.09 4.82 -9.64
CA VAL A 55 -17.84 5.57 -9.53
C VAL A 55 -16.70 4.59 -9.21
N PRO A 56 -15.71 4.42 -10.11
CA PRO A 56 -14.60 3.47 -9.92
C PRO A 56 -13.75 3.79 -8.69
N GLU A 57 -13.67 5.07 -8.31
CA GLU A 57 -12.94 5.51 -7.12
C GLU A 57 -13.53 4.90 -5.84
N ILE A 58 -14.86 4.82 -5.71
CA ILE A 58 -15.52 4.20 -4.55
C ILE A 58 -15.18 2.71 -4.48
N GLN A 59 -15.24 2.01 -5.61
CA GLN A 59 -14.89 0.59 -5.67
C GLN A 59 -13.40 0.34 -5.37
N MET A 60 -12.52 1.27 -5.77
CA MET A 60 -11.10 1.19 -5.43
C MET A 60 -10.86 1.40 -3.93
N LEU A 61 -11.61 2.29 -3.28
CA LEU A 61 -11.58 2.45 -1.82
C LEU A 61 -12.09 1.19 -1.09
N ASP A 62 -13.08 0.47 -1.61
CA ASP A 62 -13.47 -0.84 -1.09
C ASP A 62 -12.27 -1.82 -1.15
N GLY A 63 -11.53 -1.83 -2.27
CA GLY A 63 -10.30 -2.61 -2.41
C GLY A 63 -9.24 -2.26 -1.37
N ILE A 64 -9.01 -0.98 -1.09
CA ILE A 64 -8.07 -0.54 -0.05
C ILE A 64 -8.57 -0.94 1.35
N LEU A 65 -9.86 -0.85 1.62
CA LEU A 65 -10.42 -1.29 2.90
C LEU A 65 -10.13 -2.79 3.14
N HIS A 66 -10.24 -3.63 2.11
CA HIS A 66 -9.82 -5.03 2.20
C HIS A 66 -8.32 -5.17 2.47
N MET A 67 -7.46 -4.35 1.85
CA MET A 67 -6.01 -4.33 2.11
C MET A 67 -5.71 -3.98 3.57
N VAL A 68 -6.38 -2.96 4.13
CA VAL A 68 -6.25 -2.55 5.54
C VAL A 68 -6.64 -3.69 6.49
N ARG A 69 -7.66 -4.47 6.13
CA ARG A 69 -8.11 -5.65 6.88
C ARG A 69 -7.24 -6.90 6.65
N ASN A 70 -6.17 -6.80 5.85
CA ASN A 70 -5.34 -7.94 5.40
C ASN A 70 -6.12 -9.01 4.62
N HIS A 71 -7.27 -8.66 4.05
CA HIS A 71 -8.08 -9.53 3.19
C HIS A 71 -7.60 -9.42 1.74
N TRP A 72 -6.39 -9.94 1.49
CA TRP A 72 -5.71 -9.75 0.20
C TRP A 72 -6.45 -10.38 -0.99
N ASP A 73 -7.12 -11.51 -0.79
CA ASP A 73 -7.89 -12.17 -1.83
C ASP A 73 -9.09 -11.33 -2.28
N ASP A 74 -9.85 -10.79 -1.34
CA ASP A 74 -10.98 -9.91 -1.62
C ASP A 74 -10.50 -8.61 -2.30
N ALA A 75 -9.39 -8.03 -1.82
CA ALA A 75 -8.78 -6.86 -2.44
C ALA A 75 -8.41 -7.11 -3.91
N ILE A 76 -7.82 -8.28 -4.22
CA ILE A 76 -7.46 -8.65 -5.60
C ILE A 76 -8.70 -8.76 -6.49
N LEU A 77 -9.77 -9.38 -6.00
CA LEU A 77 -11.02 -9.52 -6.76
C LEU A 77 -11.60 -8.15 -7.10
N VAL A 78 -11.75 -7.28 -6.10
CA VAL A 78 -12.31 -5.93 -6.28
C VAL A 78 -11.44 -5.09 -7.21
N LEU A 79 -10.11 -5.03 -6.96
CA LEU A 79 -9.21 -4.19 -7.77
C LEU A 79 -9.06 -4.67 -9.21
N ARG A 80 -9.20 -5.98 -9.45
CA ARG A 80 -9.28 -6.56 -10.80
C ARG A 80 -10.55 -6.09 -11.50
N GLU A 81 -11.71 -6.20 -10.86
CA GLU A 81 -12.99 -5.73 -11.42
C GLU A 81 -12.94 -4.23 -11.75
N VAL A 82 -12.36 -3.40 -10.87
CA VAL A 82 -12.17 -1.98 -11.13
C VAL A 82 -11.24 -1.73 -12.32
N SER A 83 -10.15 -2.49 -12.43
CA SER A 83 -9.20 -2.37 -13.54
C SER A 83 -9.81 -2.77 -14.89
N GLU A 84 -10.70 -3.77 -14.89
CA GLU A 84 -11.41 -4.22 -16.09
C GLU A 84 -12.54 -3.26 -16.49
N SER A 85 -13.30 -2.75 -15.52
CA SER A 85 -14.41 -1.83 -15.75
C SER A 85 -13.97 -0.39 -16.04
N ALA A 86 -12.83 0.04 -15.50
CA ALA A 86 -12.24 1.35 -15.73
C ALA A 86 -10.75 1.26 -16.13
N PRO A 87 -10.43 0.84 -17.38
CA PRO A 87 -9.04 0.60 -17.82
C PRO A 87 -8.12 1.83 -17.77
N ARG A 88 -8.70 3.04 -17.80
CA ARG A 88 -7.95 4.31 -17.67
C ARG A 88 -7.56 4.63 -16.23
N PHE A 89 -8.10 3.90 -15.25
CA PHE A 89 -7.85 4.15 -13.85
C PHE A 89 -6.62 3.37 -13.36
N ALA A 90 -5.45 3.86 -13.79
CA ALA A 90 -4.16 3.19 -13.57
C ALA A 90 -3.82 2.94 -12.09
N TYR A 91 -4.35 3.77 -11.18
CA TYR A 91 -4.07 3.64 -9.75
C TYR A 91 -4.64 2.34 -9.15
N ALA A 92 -5.88 1.96 -9.51
CA ALA A 92 -6.46 0.69 -9.07
C ALA A 92 -5.64 -0.52 -9.54
N LYS A 93 -5.11 -0.45 -10.77
CA LYS A 93 -4.26 -1.49 -11.34
C LYS A 93 -2.87 -1.55 -10.66
N ALA A 94 -2.33 -0.41 -10.24
CA ALA A 94 -1.10 -0.39 -9.43
C ALA A 94 -1.32 -0.99 -8.03
N LEU A 95 -2.47 -0.74 -7.40
CA LEU A 95 -2.86 -1.38 -6.14
C LEU A 95 -3.06 -2.89 -6.31
N LEU A 96 -3.58 -3.34 -7.46
CA LEU A 96 -3.65 -4.76 -7.80
C LEU A 96 -2.24 -5.39 -7.86
N ALA A 97 -1.29 -4.75 -8.55
CA ALA A 97 0.10 -5.19 -8.56
C ALA A 97 0.70 -5.24 -7.14
N PHE A 98 0.39 -4.26 -6.29
CA PHE A 98 0.80 -4.26 -4.89
C PHE A 98 0.25 -5.47 -4.12
N CYS A 99 -1.03 -5.80 -4.28
CA CYS A 99 -1.65 -6.95 -3.62
C CYS A 99 -1.02 -8.28 -4.08
N LEU A 100 -0.82 -8.44 -5.39
CA LEU A 100 -0.17 -9.62 -5.96
C LEU A 100 1.27 -9.78 -5.44
N SER A 101 2.04 -8.68 -5.42
CA SER A 101 3.41 -8.65 -4.85
C SER A 101 3.44 -9.01 -3.37
N THR A 102 2.43 -8.57 -2.60
CA THR A 102 2.30 -8.90 -1.19
C THR A 102 2.01 -10.39 -0.97
N LYS A 103 1.22 -11.01 -1.87
CA LYS A 103 0.97 -12.45 -1.87
C LYS A 103 2.12 -13.29 -2.45
N GLY A 104 3.14 -12.66 -3.04
CA GLY A 104 4.24 -13.35 -3.71
C GLY A 104 3.88 -13.91 -5.08
N ASP A 105 2.80 -13.43 -5.69
CA ASP A 105 2.37 -13.84 -7.03
C ASP A 105 3.17 -13.10 -8.11
N ALA A 106 3.98 -13.83 -8.89
CA ALA A 106 4.87 -13.27 -9.90
C ALA A 106 4.17 -12.45 -11.01
N ASP A 107 2.86 -12.65 -11.21
CA ASP A 107 2.07 -11.89 -12.18
C ASP A 107 2.03 -10.39 -11.84
N TRP A 108 2.38 -10.01 -10.61
CA TRP A 108 2.48 -8.61 -10.18
C TRP A 108 3.35 -7.76 -11.11
N LYS A 109 4.42 -8.34 -11.68
CA LYS A 109 5.35 -7.63 -12.58
C LYS A 109 4.72 -7.30 -13.92
N MET A 110 3.95 -8.24 -14.47
CA MET A 110 3.22 -8.04 -15.72
C MET A 110 2.21 -6.90 -15.53
N VAL A 111 1.41 -6.96 -14.45
CA VAL A 111 0.44 -5.92 -14.13
C VAL A 111 1.13 -4.57 -13.91
N ALA A 112 2.25 -4.53 -13.20
CA ALA A 112 3.03 -3.31 -12.96
C ALA A 112 3.58 -2.68 -14.26
N ASN A 113 4.07 -3.49 -15.19
CA ASN A 113 4.55 -3.01 -16.48
C ASN A 113 3.41 -2.42 -17.32
N GLU A 114 2.26 -3.09 -17.36
CA GLU A 114 1.08 -2.59 -18.06
C GLU A 114 0.59 -1.24 -17.50
N VAL A 115 0.77 -0.99 -16.18
CA VAL A 115 0.49 0.32 -15.57
C VAL A 115 1.41 1.40 -16.13
N LEU A 116 2.71 1.12 -16.25
CA LEU A 116 3.69 2.09 -16.75
C LEU A 116 3.49 2.43 -18.23
N GLU A 117 3.02 1.48 -19.03
CA GLU A 117 2.67 1.69 -20.44
C GLU A 117 1.45 2.63 -20.63
N GLY A 118 0.59 2.74 -19.61
CA GLY A 118 -0.69 3.44 -19.66
C GLY A 118 -0.65 4.96 -19.44
N ASN A 119 0.52 5.61 -19.47
CA ASN A 119 0.71 7.02 -19.06
C ASN A 119 0.12 7.36 -17.68
N PRO A 120 0.58 6.68 -16.62
CA PRO A 120 0.03 6.82 -15.27
C PRO A 120 0.39 8.18 -14.62
N THR A 121 -0.34 8.53 -13.56
CA THR A 121 -0.01 9.71 -12.74
C THR A 121 1.32 9.52 -12.02
N ARG A 122 1.94 10.62 -11.58
CA ARG A 122 3.21 10.61 -10.85
C ARG A 122 3.16 9.67 -9.64
N ASP A 123 2.08 9.69 -8.86
CA ASP A 123 1.95 8.87 -7.65
C ASP A 123 1.81 7.38 -7.98
N THR A 124 1.10 7.07 -9.07
CA THR A 124 0.99 5.71 -9.59
C THR A 124 2.36 5.17 -10.04
N VAL A 125 3.17 6.01 -10.72
CA VAL A 125 4.56 5.65 -11.07
C VAL A 125 5.38 5.38 -9.81
N SER A 126 5.30 6.27 -8.81
CA SER A 126 6.04 6.11 -7.56
C SER A 126 5.67 4.84 -6.82
N LEU A 127 4.39 4.47 -6.79
CA LEU A 127 3.93 3.19 -6.22
C LEU A 127 4.58 1.99 -6.95
N VAL A 128 4.56 1.98 -8.28
CA VAL A 128 5.16 0.89 -9.06
C VAL A 128 6.68 0.82 -8.87
N LYS A 129 7.39 1.95 -8.82
CA LYS A 129 8.82 2.01 -8.51
C LYS A 129 9.12 1.44 -7.12
N ALA A 130 8.30 1.79 -6.12
CA ALA A 130 8.45 1.28 -4.76
C ALA A 130 8.30 -0.24 -4.70
N LEU A 131 7.43 -0.83 -5.52
CA LEU A 131 7.31 -2.30 -5.63
C LEU A 131 8.59 -2.96 -6.15
N HIS A 132 9.20 -2.39 -7.20
CA HIS A 132 10.45 -2.91 -7.75
C HIS A 132 11.60 -2.75 -6.75
N ALA A 133 11.73 -1.58 -6.13
CA ALA A 133 12.76 -1.34 -5.11
C ALA A 133 12.63 -2.29 -3.90
N ARG A 134 11.39 -2.57 -3.47
CA ARG A 134 11.12 -3.56 -2.43
C ARG A 134 11.58 -4.96 -2.83
N GLU A 135 11.30 -5.40 -4.06
CA GLU A 135 11.73 -6.72 -4.53
C GLU A 135 13.27 -6.83 -4.57
N GLU A 136 13.94 -5.84 -5.16
CA GLU A 136 15.41 -5.82 -5.22
C GLU A 136 16.02 -5.84 -3.82
N LEU A 137 15.44 -5.10 -2.87
CA LEU A 137 15.89 -5.09 -1.49
C LEU A 137 15.73 -6.47 -0.84
N VAL A 138 14.58 -7.13 -1.03
CA VAL A 138 14.34 -8.49 -0.51
C VAL A 138 15.36 -9.47 -1.10
N ASN A 139 15.64 -9.37 -2.40
CA ASN A 139 16.63 -10.21 -3.06
C ASN A 139 18.05 -9.95 -2.53
N ALA A 140 18.43 -8.69 -2.30
CA ALA A 140 19.72 -8.32 -1.72
C ALA A 140 19.89 -8.86 -0.29
N VAL A 141 18.83 -8.76 0.54
CA VAL A 141 18.83 -9.33 1.89
C VAL A 141 18.97 -10.85 1.85
N GLN A 142 18.26 -11.53 0.94
CA GLN A 142 18.37 -12.98 0.78
C GLN A 142 19.76 -13.40 0.30
N ALA A 143 20.34 -12.71 -0.68
CA ALA A 143 21.71 -12.96 -1.15
C ALA A 143 22.73 -12.81 -0.01
N SER A 144 22.54 -11.81 0.84
CA SER A 144 23.42 -11.61 2.00
C SER A 144 23.30 -12.74 3.03
N ARG A 145 22.08 -13.20 3.30
CA ARG A 145 21.86 -14.40 4.15
C ARG A 145 22.53 -15.64 3.59
N ASN A 146 22.69 -15.72 2.27
CA ASN A 146 23.37 -16.82 1.58
C ASN A 146 24.90 -16.63 1.49
N GLY A 147 25.47 -15.66 2.20
CA GLY A 147 26.91 -15.45 2.33
C GLY A 147 27.51 -14.42 1.36
N SER A 148 26.69 -13.72 0.59
CA SER A 148 27.15 -12.57 -0.22
C SER A 148 27.21 -11.29 0.61
N THR A 149 27.96 -10.29 0.15
CA THR A 149 27.94 -8.95 0.76
C THR A 149 26.61 -8.27 0.47
N PHE A 150 25.97 -7.70 1.49
CA PHE A 150 24.79 -6.86 1.28
C PHE A 150 25.19 -5.55 0.58
N ILE A 151 24.57 -5.28 -0.56
CA ILE A 151 24.71 -4.02 -1.30
C ILE A 151 23.30 -3.46 -1.45
N THR A 152 23.11 -2.20 -1.05
CA THR A 152 21.84 -1.49 -1.25
C THR A 152 21.57 -1.38 -2.76
N PRO A 153 20.40 -1.83 -3.25
CA PRO A 153 20.07 -1.69 -4.67
C PRO A 153 19.94 -0.22 -5.08
N ALA A 154 20.39 0.11 -6.29
CA ALA A 154 20.31 1.47 -6.84
C ALA A 154 18.87 2.01 -6.87
N SER A 155 17.88 1.15 -7.14
CA SER A 155 16.46 1.52 -7.13
C SER A 155 15.97 2.04 -5.78
N VAL A 156 16.54 1.54 -4.67
CA VAL A 156 16.22 1.98 -3.31
C VAL A 156 16.85 3.35 -3.03
N GLU A 157 18.07 3.57 -3.51
CA GLU A 157 18.76 4.85 -3.39
C GLU A 157 18.03 5.95 -4.18
N GLU A 158 17.70 5.68 -5.44
CA GLU A 158 16.92 6.58 -6.30
C GLU A 158 15.56 6.93 -5.69
N LEU A 159 14.85 5.93 -5.14
CA LEU A 159 13.56 6.16 -4.50
C LEU A 159 13.69 7.03 -3.24
N ASN A 160 14.72 6.81 -2.42
CA ASN A 160 14.98 7.63 -1.23
C ASN A 160 15.31 9.08 -1.59
N GLU A 161 16.09 9.30 -2.64
CA GLU A 161 16.38 10.65 -3.15
C GLU A 161 15.10 11.32 -3.67
N GLU A 162 14.27 10.59 -4.41
CA GLU A 162 13.00 11.10 -4.93
C GLU A 162 12.03 11.50 -3.81
N LEU A 163 11.94 10.70 -2.74
CA LEU A 163 11.11 11.00 -1.56
C LEU A 163 11.66 12.18 -0.76
N ALA A 164 12.98 12.24 -0.55
CA ALA A 164 13.63 13.36 0.12
C ALA A 164 13.39 14.69 -0.61
N ALA A 165 13.42 14.68 -1.94
CA ALA A 165 13.13 15.85 -2.76
C ALA A 165 11.67 16.33 -2.66
N ARG A 166 10.73 15.44 -2.32
CA ARG A 166 9.30 15.77 -2.12
C ARG A 166 9.00 16.38 -0.75
N GLY A 167 9.93 16.28 0.21
CA GLY A 167 9.69 16.68 1.60
C GLY A 167 8.94 15.63 2.42
N ASP A 168 8.65 14.47 1.84
CA ASP A 168 8.13 13.29 2.54
C ASP A 168 9.27 12.64 3.31
N LYS A 169 9.56 13.14 4.52
CA LYS A 169 10.42 12.40 5.43
C LYS A 169 9.64 11.18 5.92
N PRO A 170 10.17 9.96 5.75
CA PRO A 170 9.53 8.80 6.33
C PRO A 170 9.55 8.98 7.85
N ASP A 171 8.41 8.77 8.50
CA ASP A 171 8.24 8.81 9.96
C ASP A 171 8.86 7.53 10.57
N VAL A 172 10.14 7.31 10.28
CA VAL A 172 10.93 6.18 10.75
C VAL A 172 11.60 6.66 12.02
N ALA A 173 11.05 6.23 13.16
CA ALA A 173 11.78 6.26 14.42
C ALA A 173 13.17 5.64 14.17
N PRO A 174 14.27 6.29 14.60
CA PRO A 174 15.61 5.84 14.26
C PRO A 174 15.79 4.38 14.70
N VAL A 175 16.13 3.53 13.72
CA VAL A 175 16.53 2.15 13.96
C VAL A 175 17.73 2.20 14.88
N SER A 176 17.51 1.86 16.14
CA SER A 176 18.58 1.73 17.13
C SER A 176 19.51 0.64 16.62
N GLN A 177 20.78 0.99 16.38
CA GLN A 177 21.81 0.05 15.96
C GLN A 177 21.80 -1.19 16.88
N PRO A 178 21.95 -2.42 16.33
CA PRO A 178 22.14 -3.58 17.18
C PRO A 178 23.40 -3.38 18.04
N PRO A 179 23.36 -3.72 19.35
CA PRO A 179 24.50 -3.50 20.21
C PRO A 179 25.69 -4.31 19.70
N SER A 180 26.73 -3.59 19.27
CA SER A 180 28.05 -4.13 18.97
C SER A 180 28.54 -4.93 20.16
N ALA A 181 28.84 -6.21 19.93
CA ALA A 181 29.37 -7.13 20.91
C ALA A 181 30.65 -6.56 21.56
N GLY A 182 30.54 -6.17 22.83
CA GLY A 182 31.68 -6.07 23.73
C GLY A 182 32.03 -7.47 24.22
N ILE A 183 33.00 -8.11 23.56
CA ILE A 183 33.69 -9.27 24.11
C ILE A 183 34.60 -8.74 25.22
N GLU A 184 34.11 -8.68 26.45
CA GLU A 184 34.96 -8.57 27.63
C GLU A 184 35.19 -9.97 28.21
N SER A 185 36.45 -10.38 28.11
CA SER A 185 37.04 -11.59 28.64
C SER A 185 36.82 -11.74 30.15
N LEU A 186 36.13 -12.79 30.59
CA LEU A 186 36.14 -13.21 31.99
C LEU A 186 37.33 -14.14 32.25
N PRO A 187 38.14 -13.90 33.29
CA PRO A 187 39.27 -14.75 33.62
C PRO A 187 38.81 -16.05 34.28
N PHE A 188 39.54 -17.11 33.96
CA PHE A 188 39.51 -18.44 34.56
C PHE A 188 39.41 -18.45 36.10
N GLY A 189 38.59 -19.37 36.63
CA GLY A 189 39.03 -20.26 37.72
C GLY A 189 38.20 -20.34 39.01
N VAL A 190 37.62 -21.53 39.22
CA VAL A 190 37.49 -22.31 40.50
C VAL A 190 36.61 -21.67 41.61
N ALA A 191 35.59 -22.29 42.21
CA ALA A 191 35.52 -23.59 42.84
C ALA A 191 34.07 -24.01 43.22
N LEU A 192 33.84 -25.33 43.20
CA LEU A 192 33.07 -26.19 44.12
C LEU A 192 31.93 -25.64 45.03
N ARG A 193 30.76 -26.29 44.85
CA ARG A 193 30.01 -27.13 45.83
C ARG A 193 29.83 -26.61 47.27
N ALA A 194 28.57 -26.39 47.66
CA ALA A 194 27.90 -27.06 48.78
C ALA A 194 26.39 -27.06 48.52
#